data_AF-A0A4Y2VXB6-F1
#
_entry.id   AF-A0A4Y2VXB6-F1
#
_cell.length_a   1.000
_cell.length_b   1.000
_cell.length_c   1.000
_cell.angle_alpha   90.00
_cell.angle_beta   90.00
_cell.angle_gamma   90.00
#
_symmetry.space_group_name_H-M   'P 1'
#
loop_
_entity.id
_entity.type
_entity.pdbx_description
1 polymer ?
#
loop_
_entity_poly.entity_id
_entity_poly.type
_entity_poly.pdbx_seq_one_letter_code
_entity_poly.pdbx_strand_id
1 'polypeptide(L)'
;MDAELKLTIRQDVVRTFPEIEFFHTPNIQKMMSNILFSYAREFPHVSYKQGMHELLAPIIFVLHYDQQAYLQASETDSLDLEIHILLNQNYIEHDAL
;
A
#
# COMPACT_ATOMS: atom_id res chain seq x y z
N MET A 1 7.67 -22.36 1.33
CA MET A 1 6.51 -21.73 0.67
C MET A 1 6.36 -20.27 1.11
N ASP A 2 5.91 -19.98 2.34
CA ASP A 2 5.73 -18.58 2.79
C ASP A 2 7.03 -17.76 2.85
N ALA A 3 8.13 -18.37 3.30
CA ALA A 3 9.43 -17.69 3.35
C ALA A 3 9.94 -17.31 1.94
N GLU A 4 9.73 -18.18 0.96
CA GLU A 4 10.12 -17.98 -0.43
C GLU A 4 9.23 -16.92 -1.10
N LEU A 5 7.92 -16.99 -0.88
CA LEU A 5 6.96 -15.99 -1.35
C LEU A 5 7.31 -14.59 -0.80
N LYS A 6 7.56 -14.48 0.51
CA LYS A 6 7.99 -13.23 1.14
C LYS A 6 9.32 -12.72 0.57
N LEU A 7 10.26 -13.62 0.29
CA LEU A 7 11.54 -13.26 -0.31
C LEU A 7 11.34 -12.66 -1.70
N THR A 8 10.56 -13.33 -2.56
CA THR A 8 10.27 -12.87 -3.93
C THR A 8 9.59 -11.51 -3.92
N ILE A 9 8.53 -11.35 -3.10
CA ILE A 9 7.83 -10.06 -2.95
C ILE A 9 8.80 -8.97 -2.51
N ARG A 10 9.64 -9.24 -1.50
CA ARG A 10 10.59 -8.25 -0.97
C ARG A 10 11.62 -7.82 -2.01
N GLN A 11 12.14 -8.77 -2.79
CA GLN A 11 13.13 -8.48 -3.85
C GLN A 11 12.55 -7.56 -4.93
N ASP A 12 11.29 -7.77 -5.29
CA ASP A 12 10.59 -6.97 -6.28
C ASP A 12 10.20 -5.60 -5.73
N VAL A 13 9.66 -5.53 -4.51
CA VAL A 13 9.32 -4.26 -3.84
C VAL A 13 10.54 -3.34 -3.68
N VAL A 14 11.70 -3.86 -3.32
CA VAL A 14 12.93 -3.05 -3.15
C VAL A 14 13.42 -2.44 -4.47
N ARG A 15 13.03 -2.99 -5.62
CA ARG A 15 13.42 -2.51 -6.95
C ARG A 15 12.31 -1.72 -7.66
N THR A 16 11.20 -1.45 -6.99
CA THR A 16 10.05 -0.79 -7.59
C THR A 16 10.35 0.69 -7.83
N PHE A 17 10.32 1.14 -9.08
CA PHE A 17 10.55 2.54 -9.51
C PHE A 17 11.78 3.18 -8.83
N PRO A 18 13.00 2.70 -9.14
CA PRO A 18 14.22 3.07 -8.42
C PRO A 18 14.55 4.57 -8.45
N GLU A 19 13.97 5.31 -9.38
CA GLU A 19 14.09 6.75 -9.54
C GLU A 19 13.17 7.56 -8.61
N ILE A 20 12.25 6.93 -7.87
CA ILE A 20 11.26 7.59 -7.01
C ILE A 20 11.51 7.24 -5.54
N GLU A 21 12.02 8.21 -4.77
CA GLU A 21 12.41 8.05 -3.36
C GLU A 21 11.27 7.53 -2.46
N PHE A 22 10.02 7.87 -2.77
CA PHE A 22 8.84 7.41 -2.05
C PHE A 22 8.81 5.88 -1.84
N PHE A 23 9.13 5.10 -2.88
CA PHE A 23 9.12 3.63 -2.82
C PHE A 23 10.34 3.03 -2.09
N HIS A 24 11.32 3.85 -1.74
CA HIS A 24 12.51 3.43 -1.00
C HIS A 24 12.35 3.60 0.51
N THR A 25 11.25 4.23 0.94
CA THR A 25 10.96 4.41 2.36
C THR A 25 10.59 3.06 3.01
N PRO A 26 11.14 2.72 4.20
CA PRO A 26 10.87 1.43 4.84
C PRO A 26 9.39 1.16 5.11
N ASN A 27 8.63 2.21 5.42
CA ASN A 27 7.20 2.11 5.69
C ASN A 27 6.41 1.72 4.44
N ILE A 28 6.71 2.33 3.29
CA ILE A 28 6.03 2.02 2.02
C ILE A 28 6.43 0.62 1.55
N GLN A 29 7.70 0.23 1.63
CA GLN A 29 8.13 -1.12 1.27
C GLN A 29 7.48 -2.20 2.14
N LYS A 30 7.35 -1.94 3.45
CA LYS A 30 6.66 -2.84 4.38
C LYS A 30 5.17 -2.94 4.03
N MET A 31 4.51 -1.81 3.76
CA MET A 31 3.10 -1.77 3.37
C MET A 31 2.86 -2.57 2.08
N MET A 32 3.61 -2.29 1.02
CA MET A 32 3.51 -3.02 -0.25
C MET A 32 3.75 -4.51 -0.08
N SER A 33 4.77 -4.90 0.69
CA SER A 33 5.08 -6.30 0.96
C SER A 33 3.94 -7.01 1.68
N ASN A 34 3.32 -6.34 2.67
CA ASN A 34 2.19 -6.89 3.42
C ASN A 34 0.96 -7.08 2.52
N ILE A 35 0.61 -6.07 1.72
CA ILE A 35 -0.54 -6.13 0.80
C ILE A 35 -0.37 -7.28 -0.19
N LEU A 36 0.78 -7.37 -0.85
CA LEU A 36 1.06 -8.42 -1.83
C LEU A 36 1.08 -9.82 -1.20
N PHE A 37 1.62 -9.93 0.02
CA PHE A 37 1.66 -11.19 0.75
C PHE A 37 0.26 -11.63 1.20
N SER A 38 -0.56 -10.71 1.69
CA SER A 38 -1.96 -10.98 2.05
C SER A 38 -2.77 -11.41 0.84
N TYR A 39 -2.69 -10.68 -0.28
CA TYR A 39 -3.35 -11.05 -1.54
C TYR A 39 -2.96 -12.46 -2.00
N ALA A 40 -1.66 -12.78 -1.99
CA ALA A 40 -1.17 -14.08 -2.43
C ALA A 40 -1.64 -15.24 -1.55
N ARG A 41 -1.92 -14.99 -0.26
CA ARG A 41 -2.49 -15.98 0.67
C ARG A 41 -3.99 -16.13 0.53
N GLU A 42 -4.69 -15.04 0.24
CA GLU A 42 -6.14 -15.02 0.05
C GLU A 42 -6.55 -15.69 -1.26
N PHE A 43 -5.74 -15.54 -2.32
CA PHE A 43 -5.98 -16.13 -3.63
C PHE A 43 -4.85 -17.09 -4.05
N PRO A 44 -4.65 -18.27 -3.39
CA PRO A 44 -3.50 -19.15 -3.66
C PRO A 44 -3.40 -19.65 -5.10
N HIS A 45 -4.52 -19.73 -5.83
CA HIS A 45 -4.58 -20.14 -7.22
C HIS A 45 -3.99 -19.09 -8.18
N VAL A 46 -4.10 -17.81 -7.83
CA VAL A 46 -3.40 -16.71 -8.52
C VAL A 46 -2.00 -16.57 -7.93
N SER A 47 -1.92 -16.44 -6.62
CA SER A 47 -0.72 -16.13 -5.83
C SER A 47 -0.04 -14.83 -6.31
N TYR A 48 1.14 -14.52 -5.77
CA TYR A 48 1.96 -13.42 -6.27
C TYR A 48 2.58 -13.77 -7.63
N LYS A 49 2.59 -12.80 -8.55
CA LYS A 49 3.34 -12.85 -9.81
C LYS A 49 4.23 -11.62 -9.92
N GLN A 50 5.41 -11.80 -10.51
CA GLN A 50 6.29 -10.69 -10.83
C GLN A 50 5.53 -9.66 -11.69
N GLY A 51 5.72 -8.37 -11.37
CA GLY A 51 4.98 -7.25 -11.97
C GLY A 51 3.77 -6.78 -11.14
N MET A 52 3.24 -7.59 -10.22
CA MET A 52 2.12 -7.13 -9.36
C MET A 52 2.51 -5.97 -8.44
N HIS A 53 3.80 -5.81 -8.13
CA HIS A 53 4.32 -4.66 -7.38
C HIS A 53 4.23 -3.36 -8.20
N GLU A 54 4.40 -3.43 -9.53
CA GLU A 54 4.27 -2.28 -10.44
C GLU A 54 2.82 -1.84 -10.59
N LEU A 55 1.86 -2.77 -10.46
CA LEU A 55 0.43 -2.45 -10.42
C LEU A 55 0.04 -1.80 -9.10
N LEU A 56 0.58 -2.29 -7.98
CA LEU A 56 0.25 -1.77 -6.65
C LEU A 56 0.85 -0.38 -6.41
N ALA A 57 2.07 -0.14 -6.87
CA ALA A 57 2.82 1.09 -6.61
C ALA A 57 2.08 2.40 -6.98
N PRO A 58 1.50 2.58 -8.18
CA PRO A 58 0.76 3.80 -8.52
C PRO A 58 -0.51 3.98 -7.65
N ILE A 59 -1.15 2.89 -7.23
CA ILE A 59 -2.31 2.95 -6.32
C ILE A 59 -1.88 3.51 -4.96
N ILE A 60 -0.79 2.97 -4.39
CA ILE A 60 -0.24 3.44 -3.12
C ILE A 60 0.26 4.89 -3.23
N PHE A 61 0.88 5.25 -4.36
CA PHE A 61 1.36 6.60 -4.60
C PHE A 61 0.21 7.61 -4.60
N VAL A 62 -0.84 7.39 -5.41
CA VAL A 62 -1.99 8.29 -5.48
C VAL A 62 -2.69 8.41 -4.13
N LEU A 63 -2.97 7.27 -3.46
CA LEU A 63 -3.63 7.29 -2.15
C LEU A 63 -2.83 8.07 -1.09
N HIS A 64 -1.50 7.95 -1.09
CA HIS A 64 -0.66 8.67 -0.15
C HIS A 64 -0.64 10.19 -0.40
N TYR A 65 -0.62 10.60 -1.67
CA TYR A 65 -0.70 12.03 -2.02
C TYR A 65 -2.08 12.61 -1.73
N ASP A 66 -3.16 11.88 -2.04
CA ASP A 66 -4.53 12.29 -1.74
C ASP A 66 -4.74 12.43 -0.23
N GLN A 67 -4.20 11.49 0.56
CA GLN A 67 -4.27 11.57 2.02
C GLN A 67 -3.53 12.82 2.55
N GLN A 68 -2.34 13.12 2.03
CA GLN A 68 -1.61 14.32 2.43
C GLN A 68 -2.36 15.61 2.04
N ALA A 69 -2.90 15.66 0.83
CA ALA A 69 -3.70 16.79 0.36
C ALA A 69 -4.97 16.97 1.22
N TYR A 70 -5.62 15.87 1.59
CA TYR A 70 -6.77 15.89 2.49
C TYR A 70 -6.40 16.41 3.87
N LEU A 71 -5.31 15.94 4.48
CA LEU A 71 -4.86 16.42 5.79
C LEU A 71 -4.62 17.93 5.77
N GLN A 72 -3.92 18.43 4.74
CA GLN A 72 -3.69 19.87 4.55
C GLN A 72 -5.00 20.66 4.38
N ALA A 73 -5.95 20.13 3.59
CA ALA A 73 -7.26 20.75 3.40
C ALA A 73 -8.10 20.75 4.69
N SER A 74 -8.06 19.64 5.46
CA SER A 74 -8.82 19.46 6.70
C SER A 74 -8.33 20.35 7.85
N GLU A 75 -7.06 20.75 7.85
CA GLU A 75 -6.53 21.78 8.76
C GLU A 75 -7.07 23.18 8.42
N THR A 76 -7.60 23.37 7.21
CA THR A 76 -7.99 24.68 6.66
C THR A 76 -9.51 24.87 6.60
N ASP A 77 -10.31 23.81 6.49
CA ASP A 77 -11.78 23.86 6.56
C ASP A 77 -12.36 22.48 6.89
N SER A 78 -13.51 22.43 7.58
CA SER A 78 -14.20 21.19 7.97
C SER A 78 -14.75 20.44 6.75
N LEU A 79 -13.97 19.52 6.18
CA LEU A 79 -14.38 18.67 5.05
C LEU A 79 -15.33 17.52 5.46
N ASP A 80 -16.12 17.10 4.47
CA ASP A 80 -17.23 16.12 4.57
C ASP A 80 -16.84 14.76 5.18
N LEU A 81 -17.77 14.26 6.00
CA LEU A 81 -17.67 13.03 6.80
C LEU A 81 -17.30 11.77 6.00
N GLU A 82 -17.68 11.70 4.73
CA GLU A 82 -17.49 10.53 3.86
C GLU A 82 -16.01 10.37 3.43
N ILE A 83 -15.32 11.47 3.15
CA ILE A 83 -13.87 11.47 2.87
C ILE A 83 -13.10 11.15 4.15
N HIS A 84 -13.60 11.63 5.30
CA HIS A 84 -13.00 11.33 6.59
C HIS A 84 -13.01 9.83 6.90
N ILE A 85 -14.05 9.07 6.53
CA ILE A 85 -14.12 7.63 6.76
C ILE A 85 -13.09 6.88 5.89
N LEU A 86 -12.96 7.25 4.61
CA LEU A 86 -12.06 6.57 3.67
C LEU A 86 -10.56 6.76 3.98
N LEU A 87 -10.19 7.89 4.61
CA LEU A 87 -8.79 8.27 4.83
C LEU A 87 -8.34 8.20 6.30
N ASN A 88 -9.22 7.75 7.20
CA ASN A 88 -8.95 7.67 8.63
C ASN A 88 -8.14 6.42 9.00
N GLN A 89 -6.97 6.66 9.61
CA GLN A 89 -6.02 5.62 10.05
C GLN A 89 -6.64 4.58 11.01
N ASN A 90 -7.70 4.92 11.75
CA ASN A 90 -8.35 4.01 12.70
C ASN A 90 -9.19 2.90 12.03
N TYR A 91 -9.52 3.02 10.74
CA TYR A 91 -10.29 2.01 10.02
C TYR A 91 -9.44 1.01 9.25
N ILE A 92 -8.13 1.27 9.09
CA ILE A 92 -7.20 0.35 8.40
C ILE A 92 -7.04 -0.98 9.17
N GLU A 93 -7.25 -0.98 10.50
CA GLU A 93 -7.10 -2.17 11.34
C GLU A 93 -8.38 -3.00 11.51
N HIS A 94 -9.56 -2.50 11.12
CA HIS A 94 -10.84 -3.17 11.40
C HIS A 94 -11.41 -4.03 10.26
N ASP A 95 -10.85 -3.94 9.04
CA ASP A 95 -11.24 -4.82 7.92
C ASP A 95 -10.51 -6.19 7.94
N ALA A 96 -9.77 -6.48 9.01
CA ALA A 96 -9.02 -7.73 9.20
C ALA A 96 -9.69 -8.72 10.19
N LEU A 97 -11.00 -8.64 10.39
CA LEU A 97 -11.79 -9.63 11.15
C LEU A 97 -12.90 -10.26 10.32
#